data_AF-Q961S8-F1
#
_entry.id   AF-Q961S8-F1
#
_cell.length_a   1.000
_cell.length_b   1.000
_cell.length_c   1.000
_cell.angle_alpha   90.00
_cell.angle_beta   90.00
_cell.angle_gamma   90.00
#
_symmetry.space_group_name_H-M   'P 1'
#
loop_
_entity.id
_entity.type
_entity.pdbx_description
1 polymer ?
#
loop_
_entity_poly.entity_id
_entity_poly.type
_entity_poly.pdbx_seq_one_letter_code
_entity_poly.pdbx_strand_id
1 'polypeptide(L)'
;MSLPTLLLCFLATTSAHITDYSRANYIPVIDGKVLVWEEFAYVRHSANLSEYRRVIDETDSMLDMFPQSHMKKLLSVDIAHLRDMLDSLSIHHRVARSLDFLGTALKVVAGTPDAEDFEKVKFTEARLVDAHNSQIEINTKTQVRINELTDTINKLLKISKSAQIDTGHLYETLSTRNRIIVMELQNLMLTITLAKINVVSPNFLDHADLESIWGEEPTNTPIREILSVASVKVLQSLNILHFIIKFPKIIMACNKVTILPVVHHDTVLRLKDNVVAECNREIRTVKNCSITPGATFCQLSSVSSCAQELHAGVVAHCDAQQSDLHPITYVDEGIIVINDRPALVRVDNGTAIHIRGTHLITFIESAMVNETVFFNHDMVQNRAPGVANSPVLNISMKHEVLSLPYLHRLSEKNLEQIRNFEKDVDGYRLSQIALVAGAIFCALICIGLTWQRTTRAKKSTAQLKEVLAQIGSAEGGLNLEEGIVN
;
A
#
# COMPACT_ATOMS: atom_id res chain seq x y z
N MET A 1 32.36 9.63 49.35
CA MET A 1 32.27 9.50 47.89
C MET A 1 31.11 8.57 47.57
N SER A 2 29.94 9.15 47.29
CA SER A 2 28.77 8.43 46.77
C SER A 2 27.81 9.47 46.21
N LEU A 3 27.81 9.60 44.90
CA LEU A 3 26.87 10.43 44.13
C LEU A 3 25.72 9.50 43.69
N PRO A 4 24.44 9.78 43.99
CA PRO A 4 23.35 9.15 43.27
C PRO A 4 23.04 10.00 42.03
N THR A 5 23.13 9.32 40.89
CA THR A 5 22.79 9.77 39.55
C THR A 5 21.33 10.19 39.49
N LEU A 6 21.07 11.48 39.26
CA LEU A 6 19.74 12.03 39.05
C LEU A 6 19.29 11.64 37.63
N LEU A 7 18.48 10.59 37.52
CA LEU A 7 17.79 10.21 36.28
C LEU A 7 16.63 11.19 36.06
N LEU A 8 16.90 12.30 35.38
CA LEU A 8 15.89 13.21 34.85
C LEU A 8 15.27 12.57 33.61
N CYS A 9 14.27 11.70 33.82
CA CYS A 9 13.32 11.38 32.76
C CYS A 9 12.46 12.63 32.49
N PHE A 10 12.74 13.33 31.40
CA PHE A 10 11.79 14.24 30.80
C PHE A 10 10.61 13.43 30.27
N LEU A 11 9.59 13.22 31.11
CA LEU A 11 8.25 12.94 30.61
C LEU A 11 7.74 14.27 30.04
N ALA A 12 7.80 14.42 28.71
CA ALA A 12 6.97 15.39 28.03
C ALA A 12 5.53 14.93 28.18
N THR A 13 4.88 15.29 29.29
CA THR A 13 3.43 15.14 29.43
C THR A 13 2.79 16.22 28.57
N THR A 14 2.49 15.88 27.32
CA THR A 14 1.49 16.62 26.54
C THR A 14 0.16 16.45 27.26
N SER A 15 -0.26 17.44 28.04
CA SER A 15 -1.53 17.39 28.75
C SER A 15 -2.68 17.42 27.75
N ALA A 16 -3.73 16.64 28.02
CA ALA A 16 -5.04 16.87 27.42
C ALA A 16 -5.46 18.35 27.56
N HIS A 17 -6.03 18.91 26.51
CA HIS A 17 -6.37 20.32 26.43
C HIS A 17 -7.79 20.53 25.90
N ILE A 18 -8.51 21.44 26.56
CA ILE A 18 -9.77 22.01 26.07
C ILE A 18 -9.46 23.44 25.65
N THR A 19 -9.63 23.76 24.37
CA THR A 19 -9.31 25.07 23.81
C THR A 19 -10.59 25.75 23.32
N ASP A 20 -10.84 26.97 23.78
CA ASP A 20 -12.02 27.75 23.41
C ASP A 20 -11.78 28.51 22.10
N TYR A 21 -12.62 28.23 21.10
CA TYR A 21 -12.64 28.90 19.80
C TYR A 21 -13.99 29.60 19.54
N SER A 22 -14.81 29.81 20.57
CA SER A 22 -16.15 30.41 20.45
C SER A 22 -16.14 31.82 19.85
N ARG A 23 -15.01 32.54 19.93
CA ARG A 23 -14.84 33.87 19.33
C ARG A 23 -13.99 33.88 18.06
N ALA A 24 -13.50 32.71 17.64
CA ALA A 24 -12.67 32.59 16.45
C ALA A 24 -13.52 32.27 15.22
N ASN A 25 -13.04 32.66 14.03
CA ASN A 25 -13.73 32.35 12.77
C ASN A 25 -13.46 30.91 12.28
N TYR A 26 -12.40 30.27 12.80
CA TYR A 26 -11.96 28.93 12.44
C TYR A 26 -11.12 28.32 13.58
N ILE A 27 -10.90 27.01 13.52
CA ILE A 27 -10.03 26.24 14.43
C ILE A 27 -8.85 25.71 13.61
N PRO A 28 -7.61 26.19 13.84
CA PRO A 28 -6.42 25.56 13.28
C PRO A 28 -6.00 24.35 14.13
N VAL A 29 -5.74 23.24 13.45
CA VAL A 29 -5.18 22.01 14.04
C VAL A 29 -3.85 21.73 13.35
N ILE A 30 -2.76 21.73 14.12
CA ILE A 30 -1.42 21.44 13.61
C ILE A 30 -1.25 19.91 13.58
N ASP A 31 -1.01 19.37 12.39
CA ASP A 31 -1.04 17.94 12.07
C ASP A 31 0.26 17.46 11.43
N GLY A 32 1.37 17.65 12.15
CA GLY A 32 2.68 17.19 11.72
C GLY A 32 3.24 17.94 10.51
N LYS A 33 4.00 17.22 9.67
CA LYS A 33 4.74 17.79 8.54
C LYS A 33 4.03 17.52 7.20
N VAL A 34 4.07 18.51 6.33
CA VAL A 34 3.69 18.41 4.92
C VAL A 34 4.90 18.66 4.02
N LEU A 35 5.10 17.79 3.04
CA LEU A 35 6.08 17.92 1.98
C LEU A 35 5.40 18.58 0.78
N VAL A 36 5.88 19.76 0.42
CA VAL A 36 5.30 20.57 -0.65
C VAL A 36 6.08 20.36 -1.92
N TRP A 37 5.38 20.13 -3.03
CA TRP A 37 5.95 19.98 -4.37
C TRP A 37 5.21 20.88 -5.37
N GLU A 38 5.87 21.24 -6.47
CA GLU A 38 5.28 22.07 -7.53
C GLU A 38 5.22 21.32 -8.86
N GLU A 39 6.34 20.68 -9.21
CA GLU A 39 6.52 19.93 -10.43
C GLU A 39 6.77 18.44 -10.14
N PHE A 40 6.60 17.62 -11.18
CA PHE A 40 6.99 16.22 -11.15
C PHE A 40 8.36 16.05 -11.79
N ALA A 41 9.20 15.26 -11.14
CA ALA A 41 10.41 14.70 -11.74
C ALA A 41 10.13 13.31 -12.31
N TYR A 42 11.02 12.86 -13.18
CA TYR A 42 10.87 11.60 -13.90
C TYR A 42 12.17 10.82 -13.90
N VAL A 43 12.06 9.53 -13.65
CA VAL A 43 13.15 8.56 -13.80
C VAL A 43 12.74 7.53 -14.83
N ARG A 44 13.67 7.21 -15.72
CA ARG A 44 13.48 6.18 -16.74
C ARG A 44 14.48 5.06 -16.52
N HIS A 45 13.96 3.89 -16.21
CA HIS A 45 14.74 2.65 -16.20
C HIS A 45 14.43 1.83 -17.45
N SER A 46 15.43 1.18 -18.04
CA SER A 46 15.23 0.36 -19.25
C SER A 46 15.87 -1.02 -19.13
N ALA A 47 15.12 -2.07 -19.47
CA ALA A 47 15.61 -3.45 -19.47
C ALA A 47 15.61 -4.02 -20.89
N ASN A 48 16.77 -4.46 -21.38
CA ASN A 48 16.92 -5.06 -22.70
C ASN A 48 16.77 -6.58 -22.66
N LEU A 49 15.63 -7.09 -23.13
CA LEU A 49 15.32 -8.51 -23.19
C LEU A 49 16.24 -9.29 -24.14
N SER A 50 16.85 -8.62 -25.13
CA SER A 50 17.81 -9.26 -26.05
C SER A 50 19.13 -9.64 -25.36
N GLU A 51 19.59 -8.86 -24.38
CA GLU A 51 20.80 -9.20 -23.63
C GLU A 51 20.60 -10.46 -22.79
N TYR A 52 19.48 -10.58 -22.09
CA TYR A 52 19.14 -11.81 -21.37
C TYR A 52 19.05 -13.01 -22.30
N ARG A 53 18.40 -12.84 -23.47
CA ARG A 53 18.30 -13.90 -24.48
C ARG A 53 19.68 -14.35 -24.96
N ARG A 54 20.59 -13.42 -25.25
CA ARG A 54 21.97 -13.70 -25.64
C ARG A 54 22.70 -14.53 -24.59
N VAL A 55 22.63 -14.14 -23.31
CA VAL A 55 23.31 -14.87 -22.22
C VAL A 55 22.73 -16.29 -22.04
N ILE A 56 21.43 -16.46 -22.22
CA ILE A 56 20.76 -17.78 -22.16
C ILE A 56 21.22 -18.66 -23.33
N ASP A 57 21.25 -18.12 -24.54
CA ASP A 57 21.69 -18.85 -25.74
C ASP A 57 23.19 -19.21 -25.67
N GLU A 58 24.01 -18.34 -25.07
CA GLU A 58 25.40 -18.68 -24.73
C GLU A 58 25.46 -19.86 -23.76
N THR A 59 24.65 -19.90 -22.69
CA THR A 59 24.58 -21.06 -21.77
C THR A 59 24.14 -22.34 -22.52
N ASP A 60 23.16 -22.23 -23.40
CA ASP A 60 22.63 -23.36 -24.19
C ASP A 60 23.71 -23.96 -25.09
N SER A 61 24.49 -23.12 -25.77
CA SER A 61 25.63 -23.56 -26.59
C SER A 61 26.71 -24.30 -25.80
N MET A 62 26.80 -24.04 -24.48
CA MET A 62 27.78 -24.69 -23.60
C MET A 62 27.32 -26.05 -23.08
N LEU A 63 26.05 -26.42 -23.27
CA LEU A 63 25.52 -27.74 -22.86
C LEU A 63 26.20 -28.91 -23.57
N ASP A 64 26.72 -28.69 -24.77
CA ASP A 64 27.40 -29.73 -25.55
C ASP A 64 28.75 -30.13 -24.99
N MET A 65 29.33 -29.30 -24.12
CA MET A 65 30.56 -29.60 -23.39
C MET A 65 30.33 -30.55 -22.20
N PHE A 66 29.07 -30.77 -21.81
CA PHE A 66 28.74 -31.71 -20.74
C PHE A 66 28.43 -33.10 -21.30
N PRO A 67 28.95 -34.18 -20.68
CA PRO A 67 28.51 -35.53 -21.00
C PRO A 67 27.02 -35.70 -20.66
N GLN A 68 26.40 -36.76 -21.18
CA GLN A 68 25.04 -37.16 -20.80
C GLN A 68 25.00 -37.45 -19.30
N SER A 69 24.56 -36.44 -18.54
CA SER A 69 24.69 -36.39 -17.09
C SER A 69 23.50 -35.64 -16.49
N HIS A 70 23.29 -35.84 -15.19
CA HIS A 70 22.25 -35.13 -14.45
C HIS A 70 22.48 -33.60 -14.49
N MET A 71 23.74 -33.15 -14.49
CA MET A 71 24.12 -31.74 -14.60
C MET A 71 23.63 -31.11 -15.91
N LYS A 72 23.86 -31.79 -17.05
CA LYS A 72 23.36 -31.34 -18.37
C LYS A 72 21.84 -31.20 -18.36
N LYS A 73 21.14 -32.19 -17.79
CA LYS A 73 19.68 -32.18 -17.69
C LYS A 73 19.17 -31.01 -16.84
N LEU A 74 19.77 -30.76 -15.68
CA LEU A 74 19.38 -29.64 -14.82
C LEU A 74 19.57 -28.29 -15.52
N LEU A 75 20.74 -28.06 -16.15
CA LEU A 75 20.97 -26.83 -16.90
C LEU A 75 19.99 -26.65 -18.06
N SER A 76 19.64 -27.73 -18.77
CA SER A 76 18.64 -27.67 -19.85
C SER A 76 17.25 -27.27 -19.35
N VAL A 77 16.86 -27.74 -18.15
CA VAL A 77 15.59 -27.36 -17.51
C VAL A 77 15.62 -25.89 -17.09
N ASP A 78 16.73 -25.43 -16.50
CA ASP A 78 16.92 -24.03 -16.13
C ASP A 78 16.85 -23.11 -17.36
N ILE A 79 17.49 -23.49 -18.47
CA ILE A 79 17.45 -22.75 -19.74
C ILE A 79 16.03 -22.68 -20.30
N ALA A 80 15.30 -23.80 -20.30
CA ALA A 80 13.91 -23.82 -20.76
C ALA A 80 13.04 -22.88 -19.90
N HIS A 81 13.18 -22.93 -18.58
CA HIS A 81 12.46 -22.05 -17.67
C HIS A 81 12.79 -20.56 -17.90
N LEU A 82 14.06 -20.23 -18.14
CA LEU A 82 14.51 -18.88 -18.46
C LEU A 82 13.91 -18.37 -19.79
N ARG A 83 13.84 -19.23 -20.82
CA ARG A 83 13.19 -18.92 -22.10
C ARG A 83 11.69 -18.65 -21.91
N ASP A 84 10.99 -19.50 -21.14
CA ASP A 84 9.56 -19.31 -20.84
C ASP A 84 9.29 -17.96 -20.14
N MET A 85 10.13 -17.58 -19.16
CA MET A 85 10.01 -16.29 -18.48
C MET A 85 10.25 -15.12 -19.44
N LEU A 86 11.27 -15.19 -20.29
CA LEU A 86 11.52 -14.14 -21.29
C LEU A 86 10.38 -14.00 -22.30
N ASP A 87 9.85 -15.12 -22.77
CA ASP A 87 8.75 -15.12 -23.73
C ASP A 87 7.48 -14.53 -23.08
N SER A 88 7.26 -14.75 -21.78
CA SER A 88 6.16 -14.15 -21.03
C SER A 88 6.28 -12.62 -20.87
N LEU A 89 7.50 -12.10 -20.82
CA LEU A 89 7.79 -10.66 -20.78
C LEU A 89 7.69 -10.03 -22.17
N SER A 90 7.93 -10.82 -23.22
CA SER A 90 7.80 -10.37 -24.60
C SER A 90 6.32 -10.28 -25.02
N ILE A 91 5.84 -9.07 -25.28
CA ILE A 91 4.47 -8.95 -25.78
C ILE A 91 4.40 -9.34 -27.26
N HIS A 92 3.71 -10.45 -27.53
CA HIS A 92 3.44 -10.91 -28.88
C HIS A 92 2.55 -9.91 -29.64
N HIS A 93 2.94 -9.59 -30.87
CA HIS A 93 2.17 -8.75 -31.78
C HIS A 93 0.78 -9.37 -32.01
N ARG A 94 -0.28 -8.73 -31.50
CA ARG A 94 -1.63 -8.96 -32.02
C ARG A 94 -1.73 -8.20 -33.34
N VAL A 95 -2.02 -8.93 -34.41
CA VAL A 95 -2.29 -8.38 -35.76
C VAL A 95 -3.29 -7.21 -35.66
N ALA A 96 -2.92 -6.11 -36.29
CA ALA A 96 -3.53 -4.79 -36.18
C ALA A 96 -5.04 -4.77 -36.46
N ARG A 97 -5.79 -3.97 -35.68
CA ARG A 97 -7.00 -3.29 -36.17
C ARG A 97 -6.60 -1.86 -36.53
N SER A 98 -7.10 -1.39 -37.67
CA SER A 98 -6.71 -0.15 -38.33
C SER A 98 -6.79 1.08 -37.42
N LEU A 99 -5.79 1.95 -37.55
CA LEU A 99 -5.58 3.25 -36.89
C LEU A 99 -4.63 3.20 -35.69
N ASP A 100 -3.33 3.02 -35.96
CA ASP A 100 -2.27 3.48 -35.03
C ASP A 100 -0.91 3.57 -35.73
N PHE A 101 -0.70 4.65 -36.49
CA PHE A 101 0.59 4.91 -37.16
C PHE A 101 1.69 5.36 -36.16
N LEU A 102 1.29 5.86 -34.98
CA LEU A 102 2.20 6.14 -33.85
C LEU A 102 2.26 4.98 -32.83
N GLY A 103 1.21 4.16 -32.74
CA GLY A 103 1.13 2.98 -31.86
C GLY A 103 1.80 1.71 -32.39
N THR A 104 2.53 1.77 -33.51
CA THR A 104 3.15 0.57 -34.12
C THR A 104 4.50 0.19 -33.50
N ALA A 105 5.22 1.13 -32.90
CA ALA A 105 6.55 0.91 -32.32
C ALA A 105 6.54 0.76 -30.78
N LEU A 106 5.63 1.45 -30.09
CA LEU A 106 5.57 1.52 -28.64
C LEU A 106 4.27 0.91 -28.11
N LYS A 107 4.39 -0.18 -27.35
CA LYS A 107 3.27 -0.87 -26.74
C LYS A 107 3.16 -0.55 -25.25
N VAL A 108 1.98 -0.15 -24.82
CA VAL A 108 1.68 0.04 -23.41
C VAL A 108 1.52 -1.31 -22.72
N VAL A 109 2.34 -1.56 -21.70
CA VAL A 109 2.31 -2.77 -20.89
C VAL A 109 1.51 -2.54 -19.60
N ALA A 110 1.67 -1.35 -19.00
CA ALA A 110 0.95 -0.91 -17.81
C ALA A 110 0.83 0.63 -17.76
N GLY A 111 -0.28 1.13 -17.22
CA GLY A 111 -0.60 2.56 -17.11
C GLY A 111 -1.23 3.16 -18.39
N THR A 112 -1.54 4.46 -18.34
CA THR A 112 -2.04 5.23 -19.49
C THR A 112 -1.03 6.33 -19.84
N PRO A 113 -0.16 6.13 -20.84
CA PRO A 113 0.83 7.14 -21.23
C PRO A 113 0.16 8.34 -21.89
N ASP A 114 0.75 9.52 -21.66
CA ASP A 114 0.38 10.77 -22.30
C ASP A 114 1.45 11.22 -23.32
N ALA A 115 1.20 12.33 -24.01
CA ALA A 115 2.10 12.82 -25.05
C ALA A 115 3.51 13.16 -24.53
N GLU A 116 3.62 13.63 -23.28
CA GLU A 116 4.90 13.97 -22.65
C GLU A 116 5.74 12.71 -22.41
N ASP A 117 5.09 11.62 -21.98
CA ASP A 117 5.73 10.31 -21.83
C ASP A 117 6.30 9.81 -23.17
N PHE A 118 5.54 9.96 -24.26
CA PHE A 118 5.98 9.53 -25.59
C PHE A 118 7.13 10.36 -26.14
N GLU A 119 7.12 11.68 -25.95
CA GLU A 119 8.24 12.55 -26.35
C GLU A 119 9.54 12.17 -25.63
N LYS A 120 9.47 11.89 -24.32
CA LYS A 120 10.62 11.43 -23.54
C LYS A 120 11.17 10.09 -24.03
N VAL A 121 10.30 9.17 -24.45
CA VAL A 121 10.76 7.92 -25.07
C VAL A 121 11.47 8.20 -26.39
N LYS A 122 10.86 8.99 -27.27
CA LYS A 122 11.34 9.27 -28.63
C LYS A 122 12.66 10.06 -28.65
N PHE A 123 12.79 11.08 -27.80
CA PHE A 123 14.02 11.88 -27.67
C PHE A 123 15.19 11.03 -27.17
N THR A 124 14.90 10.05 -26.33
CA THR A 124 15.92 9.14 -25.79
C THR A 124 16.23 7.99 -26.76
N GLU A 125 15.27 7.46 -27.51
CA GLU A 125 15.56 6.51 -28.61
C GLU A 125 16.50 7.13 -29.64
N ALA A 126 16.30 8.40 -30.02
CA ALA A 126 17.24 9.12 -30.87
C ALA A 126 18.64 9.24 -30.23
N ARG A 127 18.72 9.53 -28.93
CA ARG A 127 20.00 9.52 -28.19
C ARG A 127 20.60 8.12 -28.01
N LEU A 128 19.80 7.05 -27.96
CA LEU A 128 20.23 5.66 -27.84
C LEU A 128 20.72 5.09 -29.18
N VAL A 129 20.13 5.53 -30.29
CA VAL A 129 20.64 5.26 -31.64
C VAL A 129 21.98 5.96 -31.87
N ASP A 130 22.19 7.15 -31.31
CA ASP A 130 23.49 7.85 -31.34
C ASP A 130 24.51 7.30 -30.32
N ALA A 131 24.05 6.76 -29.18
CA ALA A 131 24.90 6.14 -28.14
C ALA A 131 25.18 4.64 -28.40
N HIS A 132 24.90 4.16 -29.61
CA HIS A 132 24.99 2.77 -30.04
C HIS A 132 26.43 2.24 -30.04
N ASN A 133 27.02 2.02 -28.86
CA ASN A 133 28.04 0.99 -28.73
C ASN A 133 28.25 0.31 -27.37
N SER A 134 27.88 0.81 -26.17
CA SER A 134 28.28 0.06 -24.94
C SER A 134 27.54 0.29 -23.61
N GLN A 135 26.40 0.99 -23.52
CA GLN A 135 25.78 1.21 -22.19
C GLN A 135 24.26 1.33 -22.27
N ILE A 136 23.58 0.18 -22.34
CA ILE A 136 22.21 0.07 -21.85
C ILE A 136 22.33 -0.60 -20.48
N GLU A 137 22.23 0.23 -19.44
CA GLU A 137 22.51 -0.08 -18.05
C GLU A 137 21.40 -0.98 -17.50
N ILE A 138 21.54 -2.29 -17.72
CA ILE A 138 20.84 -3.29 -16.90
C ILE A 138 21.56 -3.29 -15.56
N ASN A 139 20.82 -3.02 -14.47
CA ASN A 139 21.24 -3.06 -13.06
C ASN A 139 22.75 -3.34 -12.88
N THR A 140 23.56 -2.27 -12.86
CA THR A 140 25.03 -2.33 -13.00
C THR A 140 25.68 -3.41 -12.15
N LYS A 141 25.18 -3.62 -10.93
CA LYS A 141 25.70 -4.64 -10.02
C LYS A 141 25.45 -6.07 -10.50
N THR A 142 24.27 -6.34 -11.07
CA THR A 142 23.94 -7.66 -11.61
C THR A 142 24.69 -7.89 -12.93
N GLN A 143 24.79 -6.88 -13.79
CA GLN A 143 25.58 -7.00 -15.02
C GLN A 143 27.07 -7.23 -14.70
N VAL A 144 27.64 -6.54 -13.71
CA VAL A 144 29.01 -6.78 -13.25
C VAL A 144 29.18 -8.24 -12.80
N ARG A 145 28.25 -8.78 -11.99
CA ARG A 145 28.31 -10.19 -11.58
C ARG A 145 28.20 -11.15 -12.75
N ILE A 146 27.31 -10.89 -13.71
CA ILE A 146 27.19 -11.71 -14.93
C ILE A 146 28.48 -11.65 -15.75
N ASN A 147 29.10 -10.48 -15.86
CA ASN A 147 30.37 -10.30 -16.57
C ASN A 147 31.53 -11.02 -15.86
N GLU A 148 31.65 -10.91 -14.53
CA GLU A 148 32.64 -11.64 -13.72
C GLU A 148 32.51 -13.16 -13.86
N LEU A 149 31.26 -13.67 -13.84
CA LEU A 149 30.98 -15.08 -14.09
C LEU A 149 31.33 -15.47 -15.53
N THR A 150 31.04 -14.61 -16.50
CA THR A 150 31.38 -14.83 -17.91
C THR A 150 32.90 -14.87 -18.13
N ASP A 151 33.66 -13.99 -17.48
CA ASP A 151 35.12 -14.02 -17.49
C ASP A 151 35.67 -15.29 -16.84
N THR A 152 35.04 -15.75 -15.77
CA THR A 152 35.40 -17.01 -15.11
C THR A 152 35.14 -18.19 -16.04
N ILE A 153 33.99 -18.23 -16.71
CA ILE A 153 33.67 -19.24 -17.74
C ILE A 153 34.73 -19.21 -18.86
N ASN A 154 35.05 -18.03 -19.38
CA ASN A 154 36.06 -17.88 -20.44
C ASN A 154 37.44 -18.38 -20.01
N LYS A 155 37.84 -18.13 -18.75
CA LYS A 155 39.09 -18.68 -18.18
C LYS A 155 39.05 -20.20 -18.10
N LEU A 156 37.95 -20.79 -17.61
CA LEU A 156 37.78 -22.24 -17.56
C LEU A 156 37.84 -22.88 -18.94
N LEU A 157 37.19 -22.27 -19.93
CA LEU A 157 37.21 -22.72 -21.33
C LEU A 157 38.60 -22.59 -21.98
N LYS A 158 39.39 -21.59 -21.58
CA LYS A 158 40.76 -21.43 -22.08
C LYS A 158 41.71 -22.46 -21.48
N ILE A 159 41.59 -22.73 -20.17
CA ILE A 159 42.38 -23.76 -19.48
C ILE A 159 42.03 -25.16 -20.01
N SER A 160 40.75 -25.40 -20.33
CA SER A 160 40.31 -26.69 -20.85
C SER A 160 40.65 -26.95 -22.33
N LYS A 161 41.01 -25.92 -23.11
CA LYS A 161 41.66 -26.16 -24.41
C LYS A 161 43.06 -26.79 -24.26
N SER A 162 43.65 -26.74 -23.06
CA SER A 162 44.94 -27.35 -22.72
C SER A 162 44.88 -28.55 -21.77
N ALA A 163 43.72 -28.87 -21.18
CA ALA A 163 43.51 -29.98 -20.21
C ALA A 163 42.03 -30.46 -20.22
N GLN A 164 41.70 -31.58 -19.56
CA GLN A 164 40.30 -32.06 -19.49
C GLN A 164 39.39 -31.01 -18.80
N ILE A 165 38.21 -30.72 -19.38
CA ILE A 165 37.25 -29.74 -18.85
C ILE A 165 36.80 -30.17 -17.45
N ASP A 166 36.98 -29.30 -16.45
CA ASP A 166 36.33 -29.46 -15.14
C ASP A 166 34.84 -29.11 -15.28
N THR A 167 34.05 -30.13 -15.62
CA THR A 167 32.60 -30.01 -15.80
C THR A 167 31.89 -29.66 -14.49
N GLY A 168 32.47 -29.98 -13.33
CA GLY A 168 31.87 -29.64 -12.03
C GLY A 168 31.89 -28.13 -11.79
N HIS A 169 33.06 -27.52 -11.90
CA HIS A 169 33.23 -26.08 -11.72
C HIS A 169 32.49 -25.27 -12.80
N LEU A 170 32.46 -25.76 -14.05
CA LEU A 170 31.68 -25.14 -15.12
C LEU A 170 30.17 -25.20 -14.81
N TYR A 171 29.66 -26.34 -14.34
CA TYR A 171 28.25 -26.47 -13.94
C TYR A 171 27.87 -25.49 -12.85
N GLU A 172 28.66 -25.39 -11.77
CA GLU A 172 28.38 -24.48 -10.66
C GLU A 172 28.35 -23.02 -11.12
N THR A 173 29.27 -22.64 -12.01
CA THR A 173 29.35 -21.27 -12.54
C THR A 173 28.14 -20.94 -13.43
N LEU A 174 27.76 -21.86 -14.34
CA LEU A 174 26.58 -21.68 -15.20
C LEU A 174 25.27 -21.69 -14.40
N SER A 175 25.13 -22.59 -13.42
CA SER A 175 23.95 -22.63 -12.56
C SER A 175 23.81 -21.35 -11.73
N THR A 176 24.92 -20.82 -11.22
CA THR A 176 24.93 -19.52 -10.50
C THR A 176 24.50 -18.38 -11.43
N ARG A 177 25.02 -18.34 -12.67
CA ARG A 177 24.61 -17.35 -13.67
C ARG A 177 23.11 -17.46 -13.98
N ASN A 178 22.59 -18.66 -14.21
CA ASN A 178 21.17 -18.90 -14.47
C ASN A 178 20.29 -18.41 -13.30
N ARG A 179 20.66 -18.71 -12.05
CA ARG A 179 19.91 -18.25 -10.86
C ARG A 179 19.84 -16.73 -10.75
N ILE A 180 20.92 -16.03 -11.09
CA ILE A 180 20.94 -14.55 -11.11
C ILE A 180 19.96 -14.04 -12.17
N ILE A 181 19.96 -14.62 -13.38
CA ILE A 181 19.03 -14.23 -14.45
C ILE A 181 17.59 -14.52 -14.04
N VAL A 182 17.30 -15.68 -13.43
CA VAL A 182 15.96 -16.02 -12.93
C VAL A 182 15.44 -14.93 -11.99
N MET A 183 16.27 -14.50 -11.02
CA MET A 183 15.89 -13.47 -10.05
C MET A 183 15.59 -12.11 -10.74
N GLU A 184 16.41 -11.71 -11.71
CA GLU A 184 16.18 -10.46 -12.47
C GLU A 184 14.88 -10.51 -13.28
N LEU A 185 14.64 -11.60 -14.03
CA LEU A 185 13.41 -11.76 -14.81
C LEU A 185 12.17 -11.79 -13.90
N GLN A 186 12.24 -12.45 -12.75
CA GLN A 186 11.17 -12.44 -11.76
C GLN A 186 10.92 -11.04 -11.19
N ASN A 187 11.97 -10.26 -10.90
CA ASN A 187 11.83 -8.88 -10.46
C ASN A 187 11.17 -7.99 -11.51
N LEU A 188 11.50 -8.17 -12.80
CA LEU A 188 10.82 -7.47 -13.90
C LEU A 188 9.34 -7.86 -13.99
N MET A 189 9.01 -9.15 -13.93
CA MET A 189 7.62 -9.63 -13.94
C MET A 189 6.79 -9.07 -12.77
N LEU A 190 7.37 -9.09 -11.56
CA LEU A 190 6.73 -8.52 -10.38
C LEU A 190 6.51 -7.01 -10.54
N THR A 191 7.52 -6.29 -11.03
CA THR A 191 7.45 -4.84 -11.25
C THR A 191 6.35 -4.49 -12.25
N ILE A 192 6.25 -5.21 -13.37
CA ILE A 192 5.17 -5.01 -14.35
C ILE A 192 3.80 -5.27 -13.71
N THR A 193 3.70 -6.30 -12.86
CA THR A 193 2.45 -6.63 -12.17
C THR A 193 2.04 -5.53 -11.20
N LEU A 194 2.98 -5.00 -10.43
CA LEU A 194 2.75 -3.87 -9.52
C LEU A 194 2.45 -2.57 -10.28
N ALA A 195 3.09 -2.34 -11.42
CA ALA A 195 2.82 -1.18 -12.25
C ALA A 195 1.38 -1.16 -12.81
N LYS A 196 0.74 -2.31 -13.01
CA LYS A 196 -0.68 -2.37 -13.42
C LYS A 196 -1.64 -1.80 -12.37
N ILE A 197 -1.24 -1.80 -11.10
CA ILE A 197 -1.96 -1.15 -10.00
C ILE A 197 -1.28 0.15 -9.55
N ASN A 198 -0.41 0.71 -10.39
CA ASN A 198 0.34 1.95 -10.16
C ASN A 198 1.20 1.94 -8.88
N VAL A 199 1.78 0.78 -8.55
CA VAL A 199 2.72 0.64 -7.42
C VAL A 199 4.14 0.52 -7.96
N VAL A 200 5.04 1.36 -7.46
CA VAL A 200 6.47 1.30 -7.81
C VAL A 200 7.19 0.28 -6.93
N SER A 201 7.86 -0.69 -7.57
CA SER A 201 8.77 -1.61 -6.88
C SER A 201 10.17 -0.98 -6.80
N PRO A 202 10.82 -0.86 -5.63
CA PRO A 202 12.18 -0.38 -5.57
C PRO A 202 13.20 -1.42 -6.08
N ASN A 203 12.82 -2.70 -6.19
CA ASN A 203 13.76 -3.80 -6.42
C ASN A 203 14.38 -3.84 -7.82
N PHE A 204 13.80 -3.13 -8.79
CA PHE A 204 14.32 -3.08 -10.16
C PHE A 204 15.13 -1.81 -10.44
N LEU A 205 15.10 -0.84 -9.53
CA LEU A 205 15.85 0.41 -9.67
C LEU A 205 17.30 0.19 -9.30
N ASP A 206 18.21 0.72 -10.11
CA ASP A 206 19.63 0.65 -9.83
C ASP A 206 20.09 1.84 -8.95
N HIS A 207 21.39 1.88 -8.67
CA HIS A 207 21.94 2.94 -7.85
C HIS A 207 21.83 4.32 -8.51
N ALA A 208 22.01 4.41 -9.83
CA ALA A 208 21.95 5.68 -10.56
C ALA A 208 20.50 6.21 -10.60
N ASP A 209 19.53 5.31 -10.79
CA ASP A 209 18.10 5.63 -10.67
C ASP A 209 17.80 6.21 -9.29
N LEU A 210 18.23 5.54 -8.22
CA LEU A 210 18.00 6.01 -6.85
C LEU A 210 18.72 7.34 -6.56
N GLU A 211 19.96 7.51 -7.04
CA GLU A 211 20.69 8.77 -6.92
C GLU A 211 20.00 9.91 -7.67
N SER A 212 19.41 9.64 -8.83
CA SER A 212 18.65 10.66 -9.56
C SER A 212 17.36 11.08 -8.83
N ILE A 213 16.74 10.17 -8.07
CA ILE A 213 15.63 10.52 -7.18
C ILE A 213 16.14 11.34 -5.98
N TRP A 214 17.27 10.96 -5.39
CA TRP A 214 17.85 11.67 -4.23
C TRP A 214 18.41 13.05 -4.57
N GLY A 215 19.07 13.20 -5.72
CA GLY A 215 19.71 14.45 -6.13
C GLY A 215 18.71 15.58 -6.33
N GLU A 216 17.43 15.25 -6.54
CA GLU A 216 16.33 16.18 -6.72
C GLU A 216 15.62 16.54 -5.39
N GLU A 217 16.03 15.95 -4.26
CA GLU A 217 15.32 16.03 -2.98
C GLU A 217 16.09 16.82 -1.89
N PRO A 218 15.58 17.99 -1.47
CA PRO A 218 16.22 18.81 -0.44
C PRO A 218 15.90 18.36 1.01
N THR A 219 14.89 17.51 1.22
CA THR A 219 14.30 17.28 2.56
C THR A 219 14.71 15.98 3.27
N ASN A 220 15.72 15.27 2.77
CA ASN A 220 16.18 13.97 3.32
C ASN A 220 15.01 12.97 3.51
N THR A 221 14.02 13.06 2.61
CA THR A 221 12.83 12.20 2.61
C THR A 221 13.25 10.76 2.30
N PRO A 222 12.73 9.74 3.02
CA PRO A 222 13.01 8.36 2.66
C PRO A 222 12.46 8.06 1.26
N ILE A 223 13.27 7.44 0.39
CA ILE A 223 12.82 7.06 -0.98
C ILE A 223 11.51 6.28 -0.96
N ARG A 224 11.32 5.40 0.03
CA ARG A 224 10.08 4.63 0.17
C ARG A 224 8.84 5.52 0.23
N GLU A 225 8.92 6.66 0.91
CA GLU A 225 7.81 7.61 1.00
C GLU A 225 7.55 8.27 -0.37
N ILE A 226 8.60 8.69 -1.07
CA ILE A 226 8.51 9.28 -2.42
C ILE A 226 7.89 8.29 -3.41
N LEU A 227 8.37 7.04 -3.40
CA LEU A 227 7.88 5.99 -4.30
C LEU A 227 6.43 5.59 -3.99
N SER A 228 5.94 5.81 -2.77
CA SER A 228 4.55 5.50 -2.40
C SER A 228 3.53 6.46 -3.01
N VAL A 229 3.95 7.68 -3.36
CA VAL A 229 3.12 8.69 -4.05
C VAL A 229 3.51 8.84 -5.52
N ALA A 230 4.50 8.09 -5.98
CA ALA A 230 4.91 8.06 -7.37
C ALA A 230 3.93 7.27 -8.23
N SER A 231 3.96 7.53 -9.54
CA SER A 231 3.24 6.76 -10.54
C SER A 231 4.22 6.10 -11.50
N VAL A 232 3.88 4.92 -12.00
CA VAL A 232 4.73 4.17 -12.93
C VAL A 232 3.95 3.77 -14.16
N LYS A 233 4.59 3.95 -15.32
CA LYS A 233 4.10 3.50 -16.62
C LYS A 233 5.14 2.58 -17.23
N VAL A 234 4.68 1.51 -17.85
CA VAL A 234 5.56 0.53 -18.51
C VAL A 234 5.22 0.49 -19.99
N LEU A 235 6.23 0.76 -20.80
CA LEU A 235 6.16 0.75 -22.26
C LEU A 235 7.14 -0.30 -22.78
N GLN A 236 6.82 -0.93 -23.91
CA GLN A 236 7.72 -1.84 -24.60
C GLN A 236 7.95 -1.32 -26.02
N SER A 237 9.23 -1.16 -26.39
CA SER A 237 9.67 -0.89 -27.76
C SER A 237 10.56 -2.03 -28.21
N LEU A 238 10.13 -2.81 -29.21
CA LEU A 238 10.80 -4.03 -29.65
C LEU A 238 11.11 -4.99 -28.48
N ASN A 239 12.39 -5.22 -28.17
CA ASN A 239 12.86 -6.07 -27.08
C ASN A 239 13.28 -5.28 -25.84
N ILE A 240 12.92 -4.00 -25.73
CA ILE A 240 13.28 -3.16 -24.59
C ILE A 240 12.03 -2.77 -23.81
N LEU A 241 12.06 -3.01 -22.51
CA LEU A 241 11.06 -2.52 -21.56
C LEU A 241 11.52 -1.18 -21.02
N HIS A 242 10.65 -0.18 -21.03
CA HIS A 242 10.86 1.14 -20.46
C HIS A 242 9.92 1.35 -19.30
N PHE A 243 10.48 1.60 -18.12
CA PHE A 243 9.75 1.97 -16.92
C PHE A 243 9.91 3.48 -16.73
N ILE A 244 8.81 4.21 -16.76
CA ILE A 244 8.78 5.65 -16.53
C ILE A 244 8.14 5.87 -15.17
N ILE A 245 8.94 6.32 -14.20
CA ILE A 245 8.47 6.67 -12.86
C ILE A 245 8.35 8.18 -12.81
N LYS A 246 7.15 8.65 -12.47
CA LYS A 246 6.83 10.06 -12.24
C LYS A 246 6.61 10.26 -10.74
N PHE A 247 7.40 11.13 -10.12
CA PHE A 247 7.36 11.38 -8.68
C PHE A 247 7.38 12.89 -8.38
N PRO A 248 6.77 13.33 -7.28
CA PRO A 248 6.74 14.74 -6.93
C PRO A 248 8.16 15.22 -6.58
N LYS A 249 8.57 16.36 -7.15
CA LYS A 249 9.83 17.01 -6.76
C LYS A 249 9.58 17.89 -5.55
N ILE A 250 10.04 17.44 -4.38
CA ILE A 250 9.80 18.17 -3.14
C ILE A 250 10.67 19.43 -3.13
N ILE A 251 10.05 20.58 -2.87
CA ILE A 251 10.75 21.86 -2.78
C ILE A 251 10.99 22.27 -1.32
N MET A 252 10.11 21.86 -0.41
CA MET A 252 10.23 22.20 1.01
C MET A 252 9.37 21.30 1.92
N ALA A 253 9.73 21.27 3.20
CA ALA A 253 8.93 20.67 4.27
C ALA A 253 8.38 21.77 5.18
N CYS A 254 7.08 21.72 5.47
CA CYS A 254 6.37 22.73 6.26
C CYS A 254 5.51 22.08 7.34
N ASN A 255 4.95 22.88 8.25
CA ASN A 255 3.94 22.38 9.18
C ASN A 255 2.60 22.28 8.45
N LYS A 256 1.93 21.14 8.61
CA LYS A 256 0.58 20.94 8.08
C LYS A 256 -0.39 21.56 9.08
N VAL A 257 -1.26 22.45 8.59
CA VAL A 257 -2.33 23.03 9.41
C VAL A 257 -3.66 22.72 8.74
N THR A 258 -4.52 22.03 9.46
CA THR A 258 -5.91 21.74 9.06
C THR A 258 -6.82 22.79 9.68
N ILE A 259 -7.59 23.47 8.86
CA ILE A 259 -8.52 24.54 9.21
C ILE A 259 -9.93 23.96 9.30
N LEU A 260 -10.50 23.93 10.49
CA LEU A 260 -11.89 23.53 10.70
C LEU A 260 -12.75 24.79 10.84
N PRO A 261 -13.95 24.83 10.25
CA PRO A 261 -14.78 26.00 10.35
C PRO A 261 -15.53 26.05 11.70
N VAL A 262 -15.79 27.26 12.20
CA VAL A 262 -16.56 27.48 13.44
C VAL A 262 -17.98 27.90 13.10
N VAL A 263 -18.96 27.37 13.85
CA VAL A 263 -20.36 27.78 13.73
C VAL A 263 -20.58 29.11 14.44
N HIS A 264 -21.17 30.06 13.72
CA HIS A 264 -21.63 31.34 14.26
C HIS A 264 -23.06 31.61 13.78
N HIS A 265 -24.01 31.73 14.72
CA HIS A 265 -25.41 32.04 14.43
C HIS A 265 -26.00 31.12 13.33
N ASP A 266 -25.81 29.80 13.47
CA ASP A 266 -26.22 28.76 12.49
C ASP A 266 -25.61 28.90 11.09
N THR A 267 -24.52 29.65 10.94
CA THR A 267 -23.76 29.76 9.69
C THR A 267 -22.33 29.29 9.87
N VAL A 268 -21.74 28.78 8.80
CA VAL A 268 -20.39 28.22 8.77
C VAL A 268 -19.65 28.68 7.51
N LEU A 269 -18.35 28.94 7.62
CA LEU A 269 -17.51 29.26 6.46
C LEU A 269 -17.33 28.01 5.59
N ARG A 270 -17.54 28.16 4.29
CA ARG A 270 -17.37 27.09 3.31
C ARG A 270 -15.91 27.03 2.87
N LEU A 271 -15.19 26.05 3.40
CA LEU A 271 -13.78 25.79 3.04
C LEU A 271 -13.74 24.72 1.94
N LYS A 272 -13.31 25.10 0.73
CA LYS A 272 -13.10 24.13 -0.38
C LYS A 272 -11.86 23.27 -0.14
N ASP A 273 -10.78 23.93 0.26
CA ASP A 273 -9.53 23.32 0.70
C ASP A 273 -9.31 23.73 2.16
N ASN A 274 -9.21 22.75 3.05
CA ASN A 274 -9.09 22.96 4.49
C ASN A 274 -7.66 22.71 5.01
N VAL A 275 -6.71 22.39 4.15
CA VAL A 275 -5.30 22.17 4.54
C VAL A 275 -4.44 23.29 3.98
N VAL A 276 -3.57 23.83 4.83
CA VAL A 276 -2.58 24.85 4.45
C VAL A 276 -1.20 24.42 4.96
N ALA A 277 -0.16 24.90 4.28
CA ALA A 277 1.24 24.68 4.68
C ALA A 277 1.79 25.95 5.33
N GLU A 278 2.24 25.85 6.58
CA GLU A 278 2.93 26.92 7.29
C GLU A 278 4.45 26.71 7.18
N CYS A 279 5.09 27.52 6.35
CA CYS A 279 6.50 27.43 5.99
C CYS A 279 7.24 28.67 6.48
N ASN A 280 8.03 28.59 7.55
CA ASN A 280 8.83 29.73 8.06
C ASN A 280 8.03 31.05 8.22
N ARG A 281 6.79 30.96 8.75
CA ARG A 281 5.81 32.06 8.92
C ARG A 281 5.10 32.53 7.65
N GLU A 282 5.34 31.91 6.51
CA GLU A 282 4.51 32.09 5.32
C GLU A 282 3.45 31.00 5.25
N ILE A 283 2.19 31.39 5.02
CA ILE A 283 1.10 30.43 4.81
C ILE A 283 0.87 30.25 3.31
N ARG A 284 1.04 29.02 2.85
CA ARG A 284 0.91 28.63 1.45
C ARG A 284 -0.33 27.75 1.26
N THR A 285 -1.08 28.03 0.19
CA THR A 285 -2.19 27.19 -0.23
C THR A 285 -1.64 25.91 -0.84
N VAL A 286 -2.16 24.78 -0.41
CA VAL A 286 -1.83 23.47 -0.97
C VAL A 286 -3.08 22.75 -1.45
N LYS A 287 -2.92 21.87 -2.44
CA LYS A 287 -3.99 21.07 -3.05
C LYS A 287 -3.49 19.66 -3.35
N ASN A 288 -4.40 18.77 -3.76
CA ASN A 288 -4.07 17.41 -4.20
C ASN A 288 -3.15 16.66 -3.20
N CYS A 289 -3.49 16.73 -1.92
CA CYS A 289 -2.70 16.10 -0.88
C CYS A 289 -2.83 14.57 -0.90
N SER A 290 -1.71 13.85 -0.81
CA SER A 290 -1.65 12.40 -0.62
C SER A 290 -1.01 12.09 0.73
N ILE A 291 -1.67 11.24 1.52
CA ILE A 291 -1.22 10.87 2.86
C ILE A 291 -0.50 9.53 2.79
N THR A 292 0.70 9.47 3.35
CA THR A 292 1.49 8.26 3.55
C THR A 292 1.71 8.04 5.05
N PRO A 293 2.18 6.86 5.48
CA PRO A 293 2.45 6.61 6.90
C PRO A 293 3.48 7.56 7.51
N GLY A 294 4.44 8.05 6.72
CA GLY A 294 5.53 8.91 7.20
C GLY A 294 5.33 10.40 6.93
N ALA A 295 4.51 10.80 5.96
CA ALA A 295 4.35 12.20 5.57
C ALA A 295 3.02 12.47 4.83
N THR A 296 2.67 13.76 4.71
CA THR A 296 1.64 14.20 3.75
C THR A 296 2.33 14.95 2.62
N PHE A 297 2.08 14.56 1.37
CA PHE A 297 2.60 15.23 0.18
C PHE A 297 1.52 16.10 -0.42
N CYS A 298 1.77 17.39 -0.65
CA CYS A 298 0.78 18.27 -1.26
C CYS A 298 1.38 19.14 -2.37
N GLN A 299 0.56 19.40 -3.39
CA GLN A 299 0.93 20.29 -4.47
C GLN A 299 0.76 21.75 -4.05
N LEU A 300 1.74 22.60 -4.33
CA LEU A 300 1.62 24.04 -4.16
C LEU A 300 0.55 24.60 -5.10
N SER A 301 -0.30 25.48 -4.59
CA SER A 301 -1.29 26.21 -5.39
C SER A 301 -0.91 27.68 -5.47
N SER A 302 -0.95 28.23 -6.69
CA SER A 302 -0.80 29.67 -6.95
C SER A 302 -2.07 30.47 -6.61
N VAL A 303 -3.21 29.79 -6.44
CA VAL A 303 -4.49 30.41 -6.10
C VAL A 303 -4.62 30.49 -4.58
N SER A 304 -4.88 31.68 -4.05
CA SER A 304 -5.18 31.85 -2.62
C SER A 304 -6.48 31.14 -2.27
N SER A 305 -6.55 30.62 -1.04
CA SER A 305 -7.77 30.00 -0.53
C SER A 305 -8.25 30.76 0.69
N CYS A 306 -9.56 30.72 0.96
CA CYS A 306 -10.14 31.24 2.20
C CYS A 306 -9.39 30.71 3.43
N ALA A 307 -9.04 29.42 3.47
CA ALA A 307 -8.28 28.83 4.57
C ALA A 307 -6.88 29.45 4.74
N GLN A 308 -6.17 29.71 3.63
CA GLN A 308 -4.86 30.36 3.66
C GLN A 308 -4.97 31.81 4.11
N GLU A 309 -5.94 32.56 3.59
CA GLU A 309 -6.15 33.97 3.97
C GLU A 309 -6.58 34.11 5.44
N LEU A 310 -7.45 33.20 5.92
CA LEU A 310 -7.85 33.11 7.32
C LEU A 310 -6.66 32.90 8.24
N HIS A 311 -5.83 31.90 7.90
CA HIS A 311 -4.70 31.53 8.72
C HIS A 311 -3.53 32.51 8.63
N ALA A 312 -3.34 33.18 7.49
CA ALA A 312 -2.37 34.26 7.33
C ALA A 312 -2.74 35.54 8.09
N GLY A 313 -3.99 35.68 8.54
CA GLY A 313 -4.47 36.88 9.23
C GLY A 313 -4.68 38.09 8.32
N VAL A 314 -4.82 37.86 7.01
CA VAL A 314 -5.12 38.91 6.01
C VAL A 314 -6.63 39.06 5.82
N VAL A 315 -7.08 39.88 4.86
CA VAL A 315 -8.50 39.94 4.50
C VAL A 315 -8.89 38.63 3.83
N ALA A 316 -9.79 37.86 4.44
CA ALA A 316 -10.18 36.53 3.97
C ALA A 316 -11.49 36.57 3.17
N HIS A 317 -11.41 36.11 1.92
CA HIS A 317 -12.52 36.03 0.98
C HIS A 317 -13.14 34.64 1.03
N CYS A 318 -14.23 34.54 1.78
CA CYS A 318 -14.86 33.25 2.09
C CYS A 318 -16.31 33.26 1.63
N ASP A 319 -16.78 32.09 1.23
CA ASP A 319 -18.22 31.85 1.09
C ASP A 319 -18.76 31.37 2.44
N ALA A 320 -20.02 31.67 2.72
CA ALA A 320 -20.73 31.18 3.90
C ALA A 320 -21.93 30.34 3.49
N GLN A 321 -22.22 29.33 4.30
CA GLN A 321 -23.39 28.46 4.15
C GLN A 321 -24.08 28.25 5.51
N GLN A 322 -25.31 27.73 5.48
CA GLN A 322 -25.98 27.29 6.70
C GLN A 322 -25.24 26.10 7.30
N SER A 323 -25.09 26.08 8.62
CA SER A 323 -24.39 25.02 9.33
C SER A 323 -25.17 23.70 9.25
N ASP A 324 -24.49 22.67 8.76
CA ASP A 324 -24.88 21.26 8.82
C ASP A 324 -24.01 20.47 9.81
N LEU A 325 -23.13 21.16 10.55
CA LEU A 325 -22.22 20.54 11.50
C LEU A 325 -22.98 19.94 12.69
N HIS A 326 -22.60 18.71 13.05
CA HIS A 326 -23.15 18.04 14.22
C HIS A 326 -22.68 18.77 15.50
N PRO A 327 -23.52 18.80 16.56
CA PRO A 327 -23.16 19.41 17.85
C PRO A 327 -21.81 18.94 18.41
N ILE A 328 -21.47 17.67 18.16
CA ILE A 328 -20.19 17.07 18.48
C ILE A 328 -19.67 16.45 17.19
N THR A 329 -18.51 16.90 16.73
CA THR A 329 -17.85 16.39 15.53
C THR A 329 -16.57 15.66 15.93
N TYR A 330 -16.52 14.37 15.64
CA TYR A 330 -15.28 13.60 15.74
C TYR A 330 -14.39 13.96 14.55
N VAL A 331 -13.21 14.51 14.83
CA VAL A 331 -12.27 14.94 13.79
C VAL A 331 -11.31 13.81 13.47
N ASP A 332 -10.72 13.22 14.51
CA ASP A 332 -9.78 12.10 14.40
C ASP A 332 -9.49 11.49 15.78
N GLU A 333 -8.64 10.48 15.82
CA GLU A 333 -8.11 9.87 17.04
C GLU A 333 -7.54 10.95 17.97
N GLY A 334 -8.10 11.02 19.18
CA GLY A 334 -7.71 12.00 20.19
C GLY A 334 -8.17 13.44 19.94
N ILE A 335 -9.02 13.74 18.94
CA ILE A 335 -9.54 15.09 18.67
C ILE A 335 -11.05 15.13 18.39
N ILE A 336 -11.75 15.97 19.16
CA ILE A 336 -13.18 16.24 19.00
C ILE A 336 -13.43 17.75 19.00
N VAL A 337 -14.40 18.19 18.21
CA VAL A 337 -14.92 19.56 18.25
C VAL A 337 -16.35 19.55 18.80
N ILE A 338 -16.63 20.44 19.74
CA ILE A 338 -17.98 20.77 20.17
C ILE A 338 -18.36 22.07 19.49
N ASN A 339 -19.49 22.10 18.78
CA ASN A 339 -19.93 23.23 17.96
C ASN A 339 -21.06 24.00 18.65
N ASP A 340 -20.77 25.21 19.13
CA ASP A 340 -21.71 26.20 19.69
C ASP A 340 -22.81 25.63 20.61
N ARG A 341 -22.44 24.73 21.53
CA ARG A 341 -23.39 24.06 22.44
C ARG A 341 -22.83 23.94 23.86
N PRO A 342 -23.68 23.94 24.89
CA PRO A 342 -23.27 23.59 26.23
C PRO A 342 -22.93 22.09 26.30
N ALA A 343 -21.83 21.76 26.96
CA ALA A 343 -21.42 20.37 27.15
C ALA A 343 -20.77 20.16 28.52
N LEU A 344 -20.96 18.98 29.09
CA LEU A 344 -20.18 18.48 30.21
C LEU A 344 -19.07 17.61 29.64
N VAL A 345 -17.82 18.05 29.82
CA VAL A 345 -16.64 17.41 29.25
C VAL A 345 -15.74 16.92 30.37
N ARG A 346 -15.32 15.66 30.29
CA ARG A 346 -14.27 15.09 31.12
C ARG A 346 -13.23 14.47 30.21
N VAL A 347 -11.98 14.89 30.34
CA VAL A 347 -10.89 14.40 29.50
C VAL A 347 -9.95 13.53 30.32
N ASP A 348 -9.64 12.35 29.80
CA ASP A 348 -8.88 11.29 30.43
C ASP A 348 -9.38 11.06 31.88
N ASN A 349 -8.46 11.09 32.86
CA ASN A 349 -8.78 10.97 34.28
C ASN A 349 -9.02 12.33 34.97
N GLY A 350 -9.29 13.38 34.19
CA GLY A 350 -9.54 14.74 34.68
C GLY A 350 -10.90 14.92 35.36
N THR A 351 -11.11 16.12 35.88
CA THR A 351 -12.42 16.53 36.43
C THR A 351 -13.38 16.90 35.30
N ALA A 352 -14.68 16.67 35.52
CA ALA A 352 -15.71 17.09 34.58
C ALA A 352 -15.91 18.61 34.66
N ILE A 353 -15.93 19.27 33.50
CA ILE A 353 -16.02 20.73 33.36
C ILE A 353 -17.21 21.05 32.47
N HIS A 354 -18.03 22.03 32.86
CA HIS A 354 -19.10 22.53 32.02
C HIS A 354 -18.57 23.65 31.13
N ILE A 355 -18.70 23.48 29.81
CA ILE A 355 -18.25 24.44 28.81
C ILE A 355 -19.43 24.88 27.94
N ARG A 356 -19.31 26.07 27.32
CA ARG A 356 -20.34 26.65 26.46
C ARG A 356 -19.73 27.34 25.27
N GLY A 357 -20.18 27.01 24.07
CA GLY A 357 -19.69 27.58 22.81
C GLY A 357 -18.91 26.54 22.02
N THR A 358 -17.98 27.00 21.16
CA THR A 358 -17.21 26.12 20.28
C THR A 358 -15.85 25.80 20.88
N HIS A 359 -15.57 24.51 21.11
CA HIS A 359 -14.35 24.06 21.78
C HIS A 359 -13.68 22.92 21.01
N LEU A 360 -12.36 22.95 20.95
CA LEU A 360 -11.54 21.82 20.52
C LEU A 360 -11.09 21.04 21.76
N ILE A 361 -11.38 19.75 21.79
CA ILE A 361 -10.93 18.83 22.84
C ILE A 361 -9.85 17.94 22.25
N THR A 362 -8.70 17.90 22.89
CA THR A 362 -7.62 16.96 22.57
C THR A 362 -7.30 16.07 23.77
N PHE A 363 -7.15 14.76 23.54
CA PHE A 363 -7.03 13.76 24.60
C PHE A 363 -6.14 12.57 24.22
N ILE A 364 -5.53 11.93 25.22
CA ILE A 364 -4.57 10.83 25.00
C ILE A 364 -5.25 9.47 25.07
N GLU A 365 -6.13 9.26 26.05
CA GLU A 365 -6.78 7.97 26.29
C GLU A 365 -8.26 8.03 25.93
N SER A 366 -8.99 8.97 26.54
CA SER A 366 -10.42 9.10 26.31
C SER A 366 -10.96 10.49 26.61
N ALA A 367 -12.10 10.84 26.01
CA ALA A 367 -12.87 12.00 26.39
C ALA A 367 -14.34 11.62 26.53
N MET A 368 -14.98 12.08 27.60
CA MET A 368 -16.41 11.94 27.83
C MET A 368 -17.08 13.29 27.58
N VAL A 369 -18.03 13.33 26.64
CA VAL A 369 -18.81 14.52 26.29
C VAL A 369 -20.29 14.16 26.40
N ASN A 370 -21.03 14.82 27.30
CA ASN A 370 -22.48 14.59 27.50
C ASN A 370 -22.85 13.09 27.55
N GLU A 371 -22.14 12.32 28.39
CA GLU A 371 -22.32 10.88 28.59
C GLU A 371 -21.75 9.96 27.49
N THR A 372 -21.38 10.49 26.32
CA THR A 372 -20.72 9.71 25.28
C THR A 372 -19.22 9.66 25.54
N VAL A 373 -18.63 8.46 25.53
CA VAL A 373 -17.19 8.27 25.71
C VAL A 373 -16.54 8.00 24.36
N PHE A 374 -15.49 8.74 24.08
CA PHE A 374 -14.64 8.61 22.90
C PHE A 374 -13.28 8.09 23.35
N PHE A 375 -12.74 7.13 22.63
CA PHE A 375 -11.44 6.53 22.92
C PHE A 375 -10.45 6.94 21.84
N ASN A 376 -9.21 7.19 22.25
CA ASN A 376 -8.09 7.36 21.33
C ASN A 376 -7.36 6.01 21.26
N HIS A 377 -7.48 5.34 20.12
CA HIS A 377 -6.90 4.01 19.93
C HIS A 377 -5.38 4.06 19.75
N ASP A 378 -4.84 5.20 19.33
CA ASP A 378 -3.41 5.38 19.08
C ASP A 378 -2.63 5.62 20.39
N MET A 379 -3.31 6.00 21.48
CA MET A 379 -2.72 6.35 22.77
C MET A 379 -1.62 7.42 22.69
N VAL A 380 -1.63 8.20 21.60
CA VAL A 380 -0.66 9.27 21.34
C VAL A 380 -1.43 10.49 20.84
N GLN A 381 -1.03 11.66 21.30
CA GLN A 381 -1.55 12.93 20.81
C GLN A 381 -0.58 13.51 19.76
N ASN A 382 -0.83 13.23 18.49
CA ASN A 382 0.01 13.71 17.38
C ASN A 382 -0.38 15.09 16.85
N ARG A 383 -1.50 15.64 17.34
CA ARG A 383 -2.10 16.87 16.85
C ARG A 383 -2.33 17.86 17.97
N ALA A 384 -2.10 19.13 17.66
CA ALA A 384 -2.17 20.21 18.63
C ALA A 384 -3.11 21.33 18.18
N PRO A 385 -3.79 22.01 19.11
CA PRO A 385 -4.49 23.26 18.82
C PRO A 385 -3.50 24.31 18.32
N GLY A 386 -3.81 24.94 17.18
CA GLY A 386 -3.10 26.11 16.70
C GLY A 386 -3.70 27.41 17.25
N VAL A 387 -3.03 28.53 17.00
CA VAL A 387 -3.57 29.86 17.33
C VAL A 387 -4.39 30.37 16.16
N ALA A 388 -5.67 30.69 16.40
CA ALA A 388 -6.51 31.32 15.40
C ALA A 388 -6.18 32.81 15.30
N ASN A 389 -5.87 33.27 14.09
CA ASN A 389 -5.75 34.69 13.80
C ASN A 389 -7.15 35.31 13.72
N SER A 390 -7.21 36.65 13.80
CA SER A 390 -8.46 37.42 13.69
C SER A 390 -8.50 38.22 12.38
N PRO A 391 -8.62 37.56 11.22
CA PRO A 391 -8.68 38.21 9.91
C PRO A 391 -9.98 39.01 9.74
N VAL A 392 -9.94 40.03 8.88
CA VAL A 392 -11.16 40.70 8.41
C VAL A 392 -11.84 39.79 7.39
N LEU A 393 -13.11 39.45 7.61
CA LEU A 393 -13.87 38.58 6.70
C LEU A 393 -14.58 39.40 5.62
N ASN A 394 -14.37 39.00 4.37
CA ASN A 394 -15.14 39.45 3.21
C ASN A 394 -15.99 38.29 2.68
N ILE A 395 -17.27 38.26 3.06
CA ILE A 395 -18.18 37.17 2.67
C ILE A 395 -18.70 37.45 1.26
N SER A 396 -18.15 36.72 0.28
CA SER A 396 -18.41 36.98 -1.15
C SER A 396 -19.76 36.45 -1.59
N MET A 397 -20.17 35.27 -1.13
CA MET A 397 -21.50 34.71 -1.37
C MET A 397 -22.05 34.00 -0.12
N LYS A 398 -23.30 34.30 0.22
CA LYS A 398 -24.10 33.49 1.15
C LYS A 398 -24.92 32.51 0.35
N HIS A 399 -24.59 31.22 0.44
CA HIS A 399 -25.37 30.19 -0.23
C HIS A 399 -26.57 29.89 0.67
N GLU A 400 -27.78 30.25 0.23
CA GLU A 400 -29.00 29.76 0.85
C GLU A 400 -29.14 28.26 0.56
N VAL A 401 -28.83 27.46 1.57
CA VAL A 401 -28.83 25.99 1.53
C VAL A 401 -30.25 25.43 1.29
N LEU A 402 -31.29 26.25 1.36
CA LEU A 402 -32.68 25.88 1.07
C LEU A 402 -33.14 26.20 -0.36
N SER A 403 -32.22 26.24 -1.33
CA SER A 403 -32.67 26.19 -2.73
C SER A 403 -33.31 24.83 -3.03
N LEU A 404 -34.48 24.82 -3.68
CA LEU A 404 -35.17 23.58 -4.10
C LEU A 404 -34.22 22.55 -4.76
N PRO A 405 -33.27 22.96 -5.62
CA PRO A 405 -32.30 22.04 -6.22
C PRO A 405 -31.33 21.39 -5.21
N TYR A 406 -30.92 22.09 -4.15
CA TYR A 406 -30.07 21.52 -3.10
C TYR A 406 -30.85 20.53 -2.24
N LEU A 407 -32.08 20.88 -1.85
CA LEU A 407 -32.97 19.97 -1.12
C LEU A 407 -33.25 18.69 -1.91
N HIS A 408 -33.44 18.82 -3.21
CA HIS A 408 -33.59 17.66 -4.10
C HIS A 408 -32.34 16.78 -4.10
N ARG A 409 -31.15 17.37 -4.27
CA ARG A 409 -29.88 16.64 -4.27
C ARG A 409 -29.58 15.97 -2.91
N LEU A 410 -29.92 16.63 -1.80
CA LEU A 410 -29.76 16.08 -0.45
C LEU A 410 -30.75 14.92 -0.22
N SER A 411 -32.00 15.06 -0.68
CA SER A 411 -33.00 13.99 -0.68
C SER A 411 -32.52 12.77 -1.48
N GLU A 412 -31.94 12.98 -2.66
CA GLU A 412 -31.41 11.89 -3.49
C GLU A 412 -30.26 11.16 -2.78
N LYS A 413 -29.31 11.90 -2.19
CA LYS A 413 -28.21 11.31 -1.41
C LYS A 413 -28.70 10.55 -0.18
N ASN A 414 -29.67 11.08 0.55
CA ASN A 414 -30.26 10.39 1.70
C ASN A 414 -31.00 9.12 1.27
N LEU A 415 -31.73 9.15 0.14
CA LEU A 415 -32.37 7.96 -0.42
C LEU A 415 -31.36 6.90 -0.85
N GLU A 416 -30.22 7.33 -1.41
CA GLU A 416 -29.13 6.43 -1.78
C GLU A 416 -28.47 5.80 -0.54
N GLN A 417 -28.23 6.57 0.51
CA GLN A 417 -27.74 6.06 1.80
C GLN A 417 -28.73 5.09 2.44
N ILE A 418 -30.03 5.39 2.44
CA ILE A 418 -31.07 4.48 2.95
C ILE A 418 -31.08 3.16 2.17
N ARG A 419 -30.99 3.22 0.83
CA ARG A 419 -30.92 2.00 -0.01
C ARG A 419 -29.66 1.18 0.24
N ASN A 420 -28.52 1.84 0.46
CA ASN A 420 -27.28 1.14 0.77
C ASN A 420 -27.35 0.48 2.16
N PHE A 421 -27.93 1.17 3.15
CA PHE A 421 -28.19 0.61 4.47
C PHE A 421 -29.16 -0.58 4.41
N GLU A 422 -30.22 -0.50 3.60
CA GLU A 422 -31.17 -1.60 3.39
C GLU A 422 -30.49 -2.82 2.78
N LYS A 423 -29.60 -2.63 1.79
CA LYS A 423 -28.79 -3.72 1.22
C LYS A 423 -27.83 -4.33 2.23
N ASP A 424 -27.22 -3.54 3.11
CA ASP A 424 -26.31 -4.04 4.14
C ASP A 424 -27.08 -4.83 5.22
N VAL A 425 -28.27 -4.36 5.59
CA VAL A 425 -29.17 -5.07 6.52
C VAL A 425 -29.70 -6.38 5.91
N ASP A 426 -30.06 -6.38 4.63
CA ASP A 426 -30.49 -7.60 3.92
C ASP A 426 -29.34 -8.59 3.73
N GLY A 427 -28.12 -8.10 3.47
CA GLY A 427 -26.90 -8.91 3.44
C GLY A 427 -26.62 -9.56 4.80
N TYR A 428 -26.81 -8.82 5.89
CA TYR A 428 -26.66 -9.34 7.25
C TYR A 428 -27.73 -10.39 7.59
N ARG A 429 -28.97 -10.22 7.13
CA ARG A 429 -30.04 -11.21 7.28
C ARG A 429 -29.77 -12.49 6.48
N LEU A 430 -29.25 -12.39 5.26
CA LEU A 430 -28.86 -13.56 4.48
C LEU A 430 -27.71 -14.34 5.14
N SER A 431 -26.73 -13.63 5.70
CA SER A 431 -25.61 -14.21 6.46
C SER A 431 -26.10 -15.00 7.68
N GLN A 432 -27.02 -14.44 8.46
CA GLN A 432 -27.61 -15.09 9.63
C GLN A 432 -28.39 -16.35 9.25
N ILE A 433 -29.20 -16.30 8.17
CA ILE A 433 -29.95 -17.47 7.67
C ILE A 433 -28.99 -18.58 7.20
N ALA A 434 -27.91 -18.22 6.51
CA ALA A 434 -26.90 -19.18 6.04
C ALA A 434 -26.18 -19.89 7.21
N LEU A 435 -25.86 -19.17 8.29
CA LEU A 435 -25.27 -19.75 9.50
C LEU A 435 -26.20 -20.74 10.20
N VAL A 436 -27.48 -20.39 10.33
CA VAL A 436 -28.48 -21.28 10.93
C VAL A 436 -28.71 -22.52 10.07
N ALA A 437 -28.81 -22.37 8.76
CA ALA A 437 -28.95 -23.48 7.82
C ALA A 437 -27.71 -24.41 7.85
N GLY A 438 -26.51 -23.84 7.90
CA GLY A 438 -25.25 -24.59 8.04
C GLY A 438 -25.18 -25.39 9.34
N ALA A 439 -25.60 -24.80 10.46
CA ALA A 439 -25.64 -25.50 11.75
C ALA A 439 -26.61 -26.69 11.75
N ILE A 440 -27.79 -26.54 11.13
CA ILE A 440 -28.77 -27.63 10.99
C ILE A 440 -28.22 -28.75 10.11
N PHE A 441 -27.56 -28.41 8.99
CA PHE A 441 -26.96 -29.40 8.10
C PHE A 441 -25.85 -30.21 8.79
N CYS A 442 -24.99 -29.56 9.56
CA CYS A 442 -23.97 -30.23 10.37
C CYS A 442 -24.60 -31.16 11.43
N ALA A 443 -25.65 -30.73 12.12
CA ALA A 443 -26.36 -31.56 13.08
C ALA A 443 -26.96 -32.83 12.43
N LEU A 444 -27.56 -32.70 11.24
CA LEU A 444 -28.09 -33.83 10.48
C LEU A 444 -27.00 -34.81 10.04
N ILE A 445 -25.82 -34.32 9.63
CA ILE A 445 -24.67 -35.18 9.32
C ILE A 445 -24.21 -35.93 10.58
N CYS A 446 -24.10 -35.26 11.72
CA CYS A 446 -23.71 -35.90 12.98
C CYS A 446 -24.72 -36.98 13.41
N ILE A 447 -26.02 -36.73 13.23
CA ILE A 447 -27.08 -37.73 13.49
C ILE A 447 -26.95 -38.91 12.51
N GLY A 448 -26.71 -38.65 11.23
CA GLY A 448 -26.50 -39.69 10.22
C GLY A 448 -25.29 -40.57 10.52
N LEU A 449 -24.16 -39.97 10.90
CA LEU A 449 -22.92 -40.69 11.26
C LEU A 449 -23.08 -41.50 12.54
N THR A 450 -23.78 -41.00 13.55
CA THR A 450 -24.06 -41.75 14.80
C THR A 450 -25.00 -42.92 14.55
N TRP A 451 -26.01 -42.75 13.68
CA TRP A 451 -26.90 -43.84 13.28
C TRP A 451 -26.18 -44.91 12.44
N GLN A 452 -25.25 -44.50 11.56
CA GLN A 452 -24.43 -45.43 10.80
C GLN A 452 -23.45 -46.22 11.70
N ARG A 453 -22.91 -45.60 12.75
CA ARG A 453 -22.04 -46.29 13.73
C ARG A 453 -22.83 -47.30 14.57
N THR A 454 -24.02 -46.94 15.03
CA THR A 454 -24.85 -47.86 15.84
C THR A 454 -25.37 -49.04 15.02
N THR A 455 -25.72 -48.83 13.74
CA THR A 455 -26.11 -49.94 12.85
C THR A 455 -24.94 -50.86 12.51
N ARG A 456 -23.72 -50.34 12.31
CA ARG A 456 -22.52 -51.17 12.15
C ARG A 456 -22.18 -51.96 13.42
N ALA A 457 -22.32 -51.36 14.60
CA ALA A 457 -22.09 -52.05 15.87
C ALA A 457 -23.11 -53.17 16.13
N LYS A 458 -24.37 -52.99 15.72
CA LYS A 458 -25.39 -54.06 15.76
C LYS A 458 -25.06 -55.21 14.79
N LYS A 459 -24.48 -54.90 13.63
CA LYS A 459 -24.08 -55.91 12.64
C LYS A 459 -22.85 -56.72 13.09
N SER A 460 -21.86 -56.08 13.74
CA SER A 460 -20.69 -56.78 14.28
C SER A 460 -21.03 -57.64 15.49
N THR A 461 -21.97 -57.21 16.35
CA THR A 461 -22.43 -58.02 17.49
C THR A 461 -23.27 -59.23 17.05
N ALA A 462 -24.01 -59.14 15.94
CA ALA A 462 -24.67 -60.29 15.34
C ALA A 462 -23.65 -61.32 14.82
N GLN A 463 -22.62 -60.88 14.10
CA GLN A 463 -21.54 -61.75 13.61
C GLN A 463 -20.72 -62.37 14.75
N LEU A 464 -20.45 -61.62 15.82
CA LEU A 464 -19.70 -62.13 16.99
C LEU A 464 -20.50 -63.21 17.75
N LYS A 465 -21.83 -63.06 17.85
CA LYS A 465 -22.70 -64.09 18.45
C LYS A 465 -22.75 -65.37 17.62
N GLU A 466 -22.71 -65.26 16.30
CA GLU A 466 -22.67 -66.42 15.40
C GLU A 466 -21.34 -67.17 15.49
N VAL A 467 -20.21 -66.44 15.61
CA VAL A 467 -18.88 -67.05 15.82
C VAL A 467 -18.76 -67.69 17.21
N LEU A 468 -19.27 -67.05 18.27
CA LEU A 468 -19.26 -67.64 19.63
C LEU A 468 -20.16 -68.88 19.74
N ALA A 469 -21.27 -68.94 19.01
CA ALA A 469 -22.11 -70.14 18.96
C ALA A 469 -21.42 -71.32 18.25
N GLN A 470 -20.55 -71.06 17.27
CA GLN A 470 -19.73 -72.12 16.66
C GLN A 470 -18.61 -72.63 17.59
N ILE A 471 -18.03 -71.76 18.41
CA ILE A 471 -16.93 -72.14 19.32
C ILE A 471 -17.46 -72.90 20.54
N GLY A 472 -18.62 -72.52 21.09
CA GLY A 472 -19.24 -73.19 22.25
C GLY A 472 -19.73 -74.62 21.99
N SER A 473 -19.75 -75.09 20.74
CA SER A 473 -20.14 -76.46 20.36
C SER A 473 -18.95 -77.42 20.27
N ALA A 474 -17.70 -76.94 20.38
CA ALA A 474 -16.52 -77.74 20.03
C ALA A 474 -15.62 -78.17 21.21
N GLU A 475 -15.83 -77.66 22.43
CA GLU A 475 -14.98 -77.98 23.59
C GLU A 475 -15.81 -78.52 24.76
N GLY A 476 -16.10 -79.81 24.70
CA GLY A 476 -16.80 -80.56 25.75
C GLY A 476 -16.41 -82.04 25.70
N GLY A 477 -15.12 -82.33 25.88
CA GLY A 477 -14.67 -83.70 26.02
C GLY A 477 -13.16 -83.84 25.99
N LEU A 478 -12.52 -83.74 27.16
CA LEU A 478 -11.41 -84.61 27.56
C LEU A 478 -11.01 -84.32 29.01
N ASN A 479 -11.33 -85.30 29.86
CA ASN A 479 -10.81 -85.48 31.21
C ASN A 479 -9.28 -85.48 31.20
N LEU A 480 -8.66 -85.01 32.29
CA LEU A 480 -7.46 -85.65 32.83
C LEU A 480 -7.27 -85.29 34.30
N GLU A 481 -6.92 -86.34 35.03
CA GLU A 481 -6.81 -86.51 36.47
C GLU A 481 -5.65 -85.74 37.12
N GLU A 482 -5.84 -85.57 38.43
CA GLU A 482 -4.90 -85.70 39.55
C GLU A 482 -3.42 -85.33 39.39
N GLY A 483 -2.95 -84.55 40.37
CA GLY A 483 -1.53 -84.40 40.66
C GLY A 483 -1.26 -83.46 41.82
N ILE A 484 -1.38 -84.00 43.03
CA ILE A 484 -0.83 -83.46 44.29
C ILE A 484 0.71 -83.46 44.19
N VAL A 485 1.40 -82.50 44.83
CA VAL A 485 2.54 -82.68 45.76
C VAL A 485 3.29 -81.36 46.02
N ASN A 486 3.34 -81.03 47.31
CA ASN A 486 4.22 -80.14 48.10
C ASN A 486 4.10 -78.61 47.98
#